data_AF-A0A7X3PRA2-F1
#
_entry.id   AF-A0A7X3PRA2-F1
#
_cell.length_a   1.000
_cell.length_b   1.000
_cell.length_c   1.000
_cell.angle_alpha   90.00
_cell.angle_beta   90.00
_cell.angle_gamma   90.00
#
_symmetry.space_group_name_H-M   'P 1'
#
loop_
_entity.id
_entity.type
_entity.pdbx_description
1 polymer ?
#
loop_
_entity_poly.entity_id
_entity_poly.type
_entity_poly.pdbx_seq_one_letter_code
_entity_poly.pdbx_strand_id
1 'polypeptide(L)' 'APGSLESRWLSEDIPYGLATWHDVGAQYGVGPPLMRGLVDIGSVVMGADGWATGRSVRELGIEGMDLDTLNAFLQTGSVP' A
#
# COMPACT_ATOMS: atom_id res chain seq x y z
N ALA A 1 1.69 -7.37 20.60
CA ALA A 1 1.83 -7.63 22.06
C ALA A 1 3.32 -7.75 22.35
N PRO A 2 3.87 -7.18 23.43
CA PRO A 2 5.32 -7.12 23.58
C PRO A 2 5.89 -8.53 23.74
N GLY A 3 6.84 -8.90 22.87
CA GLY A 3 7.57 -10.17 22.89
C GLY A 3 7.55 -10.96 21.57
N SER A 4 6.55 -10.74 20.70
CA SER A 4 6.49 -11.41 19.39
C SER A 4 6.43 -10.38 18.25
N LEU A 5 7.29 -10.59 17.27
CA LEU A 5 7.25 -9.90 15.98
C LEU A 5 6.23 -10.56 15.03
N GLU A 6 5.74 -11.76 15.34
CA GLU A 6 4.59 -12.34 14.66
C GLU A 6 3.32 -11.65 15.16
N SER A 7 2.96 -10.58 14.47
CA SER A 7 1.77 -9.81 14.81
C SER A 7 1.09 -9.26 13.58
N ARG A 8 -0.24 -9.23 13.65
CA ARG A 8 -1.11 -8.57 12.67
C ARG A 8 -0.69 -7.11 12.42
N TRP A 9 -0.21 -6.41 13.44
CA TRP A 9 0.30 -5.03 13.28
C TRP A 9 1.41 -4.93 12.22
N LEU A 10 2.20 -5.98 12.02
CA LEU A 10 3.22 -6.00 10.96
C LEU A 10 2.67 -6.64 9.70
N SER A 11 2.10 -7.85 9.81
CA SER A 11 1.66 -8.63 8.64
C SER A 11 0.49 -8.00 7.88
N GLU A 12 -0.25 -7.07 8.48
CA GLU A 12 -1.32 -6.30 7.84
C GLU A 12 -0.86 -4.89 7.44
N ASP A 13 -0.31 -4.11 8.39
CA ASP A 13 -0.02 -2.70 8.14
C ASP A 13 1.16 -2.49 7.19
N ILE A 14 2.15 -3.39 7.15
CA ILE A 14 3.28 -3.24 6.22
C ILE A 14 2.84 -3.47 4.76
N PRO A 15 2.33 -4.65 4.37
CA PRO A 15 2.01 -4.92 2.97
C PRO A 15 0.70 -4.29 2.50
N TYR A 16 -0.33 -4.19 3.36
CA TYR A 16 -1.66 -3.73 2.94
C TYR A 16 -1.98 -2.31 3.36
N GLY A 17 -1.25 -1.77 4.35
CA GLY A 17 -1.32 -0.37 4.74
C GLY A 17 -0.26 0.47 4.02
N LEU A 18 0.96 0.48 4.54
CA LEU A 18 2.03 1.38 4.13
C LEU A 18 2.47 1.19 2.68
N ALA A 19 2.64 -0.04 2.20
CA ALA A 19 3.02 -0.30 0.81
C ALA A 19 1.92 0.15 -0.17
N THR A 20 0.66 -0.22 0.12
CA THR A 20 -0.51 0.21 -0.65
C THR A 20 -0.63 1.73 -0.72
N TRP A 21 -0.56 2.42 0.43
CA TRP A 21 -0.65 3.88 0.50
C TRP A 21 0.55 4.56 -0.17
N HIS A 22 1.73 3.95 -0.10
CA HIS A 22 2.88 4.42 -0.86
C HIS A 22 2.58 4.44 -2.36
N ASP A 23 2.05 3.35 -2.91
CA ASP A 23 1.78 3.25 -4.35
C ASP A 23 0.68 4.21 -4.82
N VAL A 24 -0.36 4.41 -4.02
CA VAL A 24 -1.38 5.44 -4.29
C VAL A 24 -0.75 6.83 -4.35
N GLY A 25 0.09 7.19 -3.38
CA GLY A 25 0.79 8.48 -3.40
C GLY A 25 1.72 8.64 -4.60
N ALA A 26 2.50 7.60 -4.90
CA ALA A 26 3.47 7.59 -5.99
C ALA A 26 2.80 7.80 -7.36
N GLN A 27 1.63 7.19 -7.60
CA GLN A 27 0.84 7.38 -8.82
C GLN A 27 0.52 8.86 -9.10
N TYR A 28 0.30 9.66 -8.05
CA TYR A 28 -0.04 11.08 -8.15
C TYR A 28 1.16 12.01 -7.89
N GLY A 29 2.39 11.50 -8.00
CA GLY A 29 3.61 12.29 -7.85
C GLY A 29 3.93 12.67 -6.39
N VAL A 30 3.22 12.12 -5.41
CA VAL A 30 3.50 12.30 -3.98
C VAL A 30 4.41 11.17 -3.54
N GLY A 31 5.72 11.37 -3.59
CA GLY A 31 6.68 10.40 -3.06
C GLY A 31 6.59 10.33 -1.53
N PRO A 32 6.25 9.19 -0.90
CA PRO A 32 6.18 9.04 0.54
C PRO A 32 7.42 8.27 1.05
N PRO A 33 8.60 8.92 1.16
CA PRO A 33 9.88 8.25 1.44
C PRO A 33 9.90 7.53 2.77
N LEU A 34 9.19 8.05 3.78
CA LEU A 34 9.10 7.41 5.09
C LEU A 34 8.28 6.11 5.04
N MET A 35 7.19 6.07 4.26
CA MET A 35 6.42 4.84 4.08
C MET A 35 7.28 3.77 3.40
N ARG A 36 8.04 4.14 2.36
CA ARG A 36 8.99 3.22 1.73
C ARG A 36 9.98 2.63 2.72
N GLY A 37 10.67 3.50 3.48
CA GLY A 37 11.65 3.02 4.47
C GLY A 37 11.04 2.14 5.55
N LEU A 38 9.81 2.43 5.99
CA LEU A 38 9.10 1.60 6.97
C LEU A 38 8.70 0.25 6.39
N VAL A 39 8.29 0.17 5.13
CA VAL A 39 7.99 -1.11 4.45
C VAL A 39 9.27 -1.93 4.29
N ASP A 40 10.38 -1.31 3.92
CA ASP A 40 11.67 -2.00 3.77
C ASP A 40 12.12 -2.60 5.12
N ILE A 41 12.06 -1.82 6.21
CA ILE A 41 12.39 -2.31 7.55
C ILE A 41 11.39 -3.39 8.00
N GLY A 42 10.09 -3.15 7.81
CA GLY A 42 9.03 -4.09 8.19
C GLY A 42 9.17 -5.43 7.47
N SER A 43 9.57 -5.42 6.20
CA SER A 43 9.80 -6.63 5.41
C SER A 43 10.93 -7.48 6.00
N VAL A 44 12.03 -6.85 6.40
CA VAL A 44 13.14 -7.53 7.10
C VAL A 44 12.68 -8.09 8.44
N VAL A 45 11.94 -7.32 9.23
CA VAL A 45 11.45 -7.72 10.56
C VAL A 45 10.49 -8.92 10.47
N MET A 46 9.63 -8.96 9.45
CA MET A 46 8.69 -10.06 9.22
C MET A 46 9.33 -11.28 8.55
N GLY A 47 10.48 -11.12 7.90
CA GLY A 47 11.07 -12.15 7.04
C GLY A 47 10.25 -12.41 5.77
N ALA A 48 9.47 -11.43 5.31
CA ALA A 48 8.60 -11.51 4.15
C ALA A 48 8.64 -10.19 3.37
N ASP A 49 8.60 -10.25 2.04
CA ASP A 49 8.62 -9.05 1.19
C ASP A 49 7.25 -8.35 1.21
N GLY A 50 7.18 -7.21 1.89
CA GLY A 50 5.97 -6.39 2.00
C GLY A 50 5.53 -5.78 0.67
N TRP A 51 6.45 -5.56 -0.27
CA TRP A 51 6.13 -5.04 -1.60
C TRP A 51 5.51 -6.12 -2.48
N ALA A 52 6.02 -7.36 -2.40
CA ALA A 52 5.51 -8.47 -3.20
C ALA A 52 4.19 -9.06 -2.66
N THR A 53 3.94 -8.97 -1.36
CA THR A 53 2.75 -9.56 -0.71
C THR A 53 1.56 -8.61 -0.59
N GLY A 54 1.81 -7.30 -0.73
CA GLY A 54 0.82 -6.24 -0.63
C GLY A 54 -0.14 -6.12 -1.81
N ARG A 55 -0.85 -4.99 -1.88
CA ARG A 55 -1.68 -4.62 -3.04
C ARG A 55 -1.22 -3.27 -3.56
N SER A 56 -0.64 -3.24 -4.76
CA SER A 56 -0.36 -2.00 -5.46
C SER A 56 -1.63 -1.40 -6.05
N VAL A 57 -1.50 -0.21 -6.64
CA VAL A 57 -2.57 0.40 -7.46
C VAL A 57 -3.09 -0.52 -8.57
N ARG A 58 -2.26 -1.47 -9.04
CA ARG A 58 -2.65 -2.48 -10.02
C ARG A 58 -3.59 -3.52 -9.41
N GLU A 59 -3.26 -4.11 -8.27
CA GLU A 59 -4.14 -5.08 -7.60
C GLU A 59 -5.43 -4.44 -7.07
N LEU A 60 -5.39 -3.14 -6.76
CA LEU A 60 -6.57 -2.35 -6.42
C LEU A 60 -7.45 -2.02 -7.65
N GLY A 61 -6.94 -2.19 -8.86
CA GLY A 61 -7.66 -1.88 -10.09
C GLY A 61 -7.79 -0.39 -10.39
N ILE A 62 -6.91 0.44 -9.83
CA ILE A 62 -6.93 1.91 -9.98
C ILE A 62 -5.67 2.46 -10.67
N GLU A 63 -4.81 1.58 -11.20
CA GLU A 63 -3.60 1.95 -11.91
C GLU A 63 -3.93 2.88 -13.09
N GLY A 64 -3.25 4.03 -13.13
CA GLY A 64 -3.38 5.02 -14.20
C GLY A 64 -4.67 5.86 -14.18
N MET A 65 -5.59 5.64 -13.24
CA MET A 65 -6.75 6.52 -13.07
C MET A 65 -6.29 7.91 -12.63
N ASP A 66 -6.69 8.95 -13.35
CA ASP A 66 -6.57 10.32 -12.86
C ASP A 66 -7.50 10.57 -11.67
N LEU A 67 -7.37 11.73 -11.03
CA LEU A 67 -8.13 12.03 -9.81
C LEU A 67 -9.64 12.09 -10.05
N ASP A 68 -10.07 12.58 -11.22
CA ASP A 68 -11.49 12.68 -11.57
C ASP A 68 -12.09 11.28 -11.80
N THR A 69 -11.38 10.43 -12.54
CA THR A 69 -11.76 9.02 -12.80
C THR A 69 -11.80 8.21 -11.50
N LEU A 70 -10.76 8.34 -10.66
CA LEU A 70 -10.71 7.65 -9.37
C LEU A 70 -11.88 8.10 -8.49
N ASN A 71 -12.15 9.41 -8.40
CA ASN A 71 -13.25 9.93 -7.60
C ASN A 71 -14.60 9.42 -8.11
N ALA A 72 -14.83 9.40 -9.42
CA ALA A 72 -16.04 8.83 -9.99
C ALA A 72 -16.17 7.34 -9.64
N PHE A 73 -15.10 6.56 -9.87
CA PHE A 73 -15.05 5.13 -9.55
C PHE A 73 -15.36 4.82 -8.08
N LEU A 74 -14.82 5.61 -7.14
CA LEU A 74 -15.08 5.43 -5.71
C LEU A 74 -16.53 5.72 -5.31
N GLN A 75 -17.25 6.57 -6.06
CA GLN A 75 -18.66 6.89 -5.79
C GLN A 75 -19.63 5.91 -6.47
N THR A 76 -19.28 5.42 -7.66
CA THR A 76 -20.20 4.64 -8.50
C THR A 76 -19.90 3.14 -8.53
N GLY A 77 -18.65 2.75 -8.23
CA GLY A 77 -18.15 1.40 -8.43
C GLY A 77 -17.92 1.01 -9.91
N SER A 78 -17.99 1.96 -10.83
CA SER A 78 -17.77 1.73 -12.27
C SER A 78 -16.83 2.78 -12.86
N VAL A 79 -15.95 2.36 -13.78
CA VAL A 79 -15.10 3.28 -14.53
C VAL A 79 -15.99 4.05 -15.53
N PRO A 80 -15.90 5.39 -15.58
CA PRO A 80 -16.60 6.21 -16.58
C PRO A 80 -16.30 5.83 -18.03
#